data_AF-A0A1G9FKG7-F1
#
_entry.id   AF-A0A1G9FKG7-F1
#
_cell.length_a   1.000
_cell.length_b   1.000
_cell.length_c   1.000
_cell.angle_alpha   90.00
_cell.angle_beta   90.00
_cell.angle_gamma   90.00
#
_symmetry.space_group_name_H-M   'P 1'
#
loop_
_entity.id
_entity.type
_entity.pdbx_description
1 polymer ?
#
loop_
_entity_poly.entity_id
_entity_poly.type
_entity_poly.pdbx_seq_one_letter_code
_entity_poly.pdbx_strand_id
1 'polypeptide(L)'
;MKLNNTFLTIRFVFFALFSALLLTGCGSNDLFGDDAENVVSIEVRDYDSDELITTITDSSFIDSLVEELEYADTGSTANMDLMNPEYTALFLDSEEQVIQSFGYYVDELSLGVVGRYHSRELGALLAVTTELPIE
;
A
#
# COMPACT_ATOMS: atom_id res chain seq x y z
N MET A 1 -13.88 -28.35 -50.95
CA MET A 1 -12.68 -27.67 -50.38
C MET A 1 -12.77 -27.81 -48.87
N LYS A 2 -12.07 -28.78 -48.27
CA LYS A 2 -12.09 -29.01 -46.82
C LYS A 2 -11.30 -27.88 -46.16
N LEU A 3 -11.98 -26.94 -45.51
CA LEU A 3 -11.32 -25.93 -44.69
C LEU A 3 -10.59 -26.67 -43.56
N ASN A 4 -9.29 -26.40 -43.47
CA ASN A 4 -8.36 -27.08 -42.57
C ASN A 4 -8.63 -26.58 -41.14
N ASN A 5 -9.51 -27.27 -40.40
CA ASN A 5 -9.91 -26.90 -39.03
C ASN A 5 -8.72 -26.72 -38.08
N THR A 6 -7.60 -27.39 -38.34
CA THR A 6 -6.36 -27.34 -37.55
C THR A 6 -5.70 -25.96 -37.51
N PHE A 7 -5.78 -25.18 -38.59
CA PHE A 7 -5.21 -23.82 -38.64
C PHE A 7 -6.06 -22.81 -37.85
N LEU A 8 -7.36 -23.06 -37.72
CA LEU A 8 -8.28 -22.23 -36.95
C LEU A 8 -8.01 -22.41 -35.45
N THR A 9 -7.81 -23.65 -35.00
CA THR A 9 -7.58 -23.98 -33.58
C THR A 9 -6.29 -23.36 -33.05
N ILE A 10 -5.20 -23.35 -33.83
CA ILE A 10 -3.91 -22.78 -33.41
C ILE A 10 -3.99 -21.25 -33.23
N ARG A 11 -4.75 -20.54 -34.08
CA ARG A 11 -4.95 -19.08 -33.95
C ARG A 11 -5.74 -18.72 -32.70
N PHE A 12 -6.75 -19.52 -32.34
CA PHE A 12 -7.51 -19.32 -31.11
C PHE A 12 -6.68 -19.58 -29.86
N VAL A 13 -5.79 -20.58 -29.87
CA VAL A 13 -4.89 -20.85 -28.74
C VAL A 13 -3.90 -19.71 -28.53
N PHE A 14 -3.32 -19.15 -29.60
CA PHE A 14 -2.43 -17.98 -29.49
C PHE A 14 -3.14 -16.73 -28.97
N PHE A 15 -4.37 -16.49 -29.40
CA PHE A 15 -5.16 -15.36 -28.91
C PHE A 15 -5.55 -15.52 -27.43
N ALA A 16 -5.92 -16.74 -27.02
CA ALA A 16 -6.21 -17.05 -25.62
C ALA A 16 -4.96 -16.92 -24.72
N LEU A 17 -3.78 -17.34 -25.21
CA LEU A 17 -2.52 -17.24 -24.49
C LEU A 17 -2.04 -15.79 -24.36
N PHE A 18 -2.28 -14.95 -25.38
CA PHE A 18 -1.95 -13.52 -25.35
C PHE A 18 -2.86 -12.75 -24.38
N SER A 19 -4.15 -13.09 -24.32
CA SER A 19 -5.07 -12.49 -23.34
C SER A 19 -4.75 -12.88 -21.89
N ALA A 20 -4.18 -14.07 -21.66
CA ALA A 20 -3.73 -14.48 -20.32
C ALA A 20 -2.54 -13.66 -19.80
N LEU A 21 -1.73 -13.06 -20.68
CA LEU A 21 -0.59 -12.21 -20.31
C LEU A 21 -1.00 -10.77 -19.97
N LEU A 22 -2.19 -10.33 -20.36
CA LEU A 22 -2.72 -9.00 -20.00
C LEU A 22 -3.38 -8.97 -18.61
N LEU A 23 -3.49 -10.12 -17.94
CA LEU A 23 -4.01 -10.27 -16.59
C LEU A 23 -2.93 -10.18 -15.51
N THR A 24 -1.66 -9.94 -15.86
CA THR A 24 -0.66 -9.55 -14.86
C THR A 24 -0.97 -8.12 -14.46
N GLY A 25 -1.84 -7.99 -13.45
CA GLY A 25 -2.29 -6.73 -12.88
C GLY A 25 -1.13 -5.86 -12.44
N CYS A 26 -1.38 -4.55 -12.40
CA CYS A 26 -0.61 -3.63 -11.59
C CYS A 26 -0.54 -4.22 -10.17
N GLY A 27 0.67 -4.49 -9.67
CA GLY A 27 0.85 -5.19 -8.40
C GLY A 27 0.45 -4.28 -7.25
N SER A 28 -0.57 -4.69 -6.49
CA SER A 28 -0.80 -4.11 -5.17
C SER A 28 0.21 -4.69 -4.18
N ASN A 29 0.46 -3.97 -3.09
CA ASN A 29 1.38 -4.37 -2.04
C ASN A 29 0.78 -5.41 -1.08
N ASP A 30 -0.53 -5.67 -1.16
CA ASP A 30 -1.30 -6.54 -0.26
C ASP A 30 -1.15 -6.12 1.20
N LEU A 31 -1.10 -4.81 1.45
CA LEU A 31 -0.88 -4.24 2.78
C LEU A 31 -2.15 -4.27 3.63
N PHE A 32 -3.30 -4.11 2.98
CA PHE A 32 -4.61 -4.13 3.64
C PHE A 32 -5.45 -5.36 3.24
N GLY A 33 -5.14 -5.99 2.10
CA GLY A 33 -5.89 -7.14 1.58
C GLY A 33 -7.39 -6.83 1.41
N ASP A 34 -8.23 -7.80 1.79
CA ASP A 34 -9.69 -7.66 1.77
C ASP A 34 -10.22 -6.72 2.87
N ASP A 35 -9.36 -6.26 3.80
CA ASP A 35 -9.75 -5.41 4.93
C ASP A 35 -9.57 -3.90 4.67
N ALA A 36 -9.13 -3.50 3.47
CA ALA A 36 -8.92 -2.10 3.10
C ALA A 36 -10.19 -1.24 3.32
N GLU A 37 -11.35 -1.78 2.96
CA GLU A 37 -12.67 -1.15 3.12
C GLU A 37 -13.18 -1.08 4.56
N ASN A 38 -12.54 -1.82 5.48
CA ASN A 38 -12.92 -1.88 6.89
C ASN A 38 -12.21 -0.82 7.73
N VAL A 39 -11.23 -0.09 7.18
CA VAL A 39 -10.55 0.99 7.88
C VAL A 39 -11.51 2.15 8.11
N VAL A 40 -11.77 2.50 9.37
CA VAL A 40 -12.65 3.63 9.73
C VAL A 40 -11.93 4.77 10.44
N SER A 41 -10.74 4.52 10.96
CA SER A 41 -9.94 5.53 11.64
C SER A 41 -8.44 5.26 11.55
N ILE A 42 -7.66 6.32 11.72
CA ILE A 42 -6.20 6.23 11.86
C ILE A 42 -5.81 6.86 13.20
N GLU A 43 -5.23 6.09 14.10
CA GLU A 43 -4.56 6.63 15.29
C GLU A 43 -3.11 6.98 14.95
N VAL A 44 -2.72 8.21 15.27
CA VAL A 44 -1.33 8.65 15.17
C VAL A 44 -0.77 8.71 16.58
N ARG A 45 0.31 7.98 16.80
CA ARG A 45 0.96 7.85 18.11
C ARG A 45 2.42 8.23 18.02
N ASP A 46 2.96 8.84 19.08
CA ASP A 46 4.40 9.07 19.21
C ASP A 46 5.15 7.73 19.15
N TYR A 47 6.20 7.66 18.33
CA TYR A 47 6.88 6.39 18.06
C TYR A 47 7.57 5.80 19.30
N ASP A 48 8.17 6.64 20.13
CA ASP A 48 8.97 6.18 21.28
C ASP A 48 8.12 5.95 22.54
N SER A 49 7.09 6.77 22.76
CA SER A 49 6.28 6.76 23.98
C SER A 49 4.93 6.05 23.85
N ASP A 50 4.46 5.75 22.63
CA ASP A 50 3.12 5.24 22.34
C ASP A 50 1.98 6.17 22.83
N GLU A 51 2.29 7.46 23.05
CA GLU A 51 1.30 8.47 23.39
C GLU A 51 0.41 8.77 22.17
N LEU A 52 -0.91 8.72 22.35
CA LEU A 52 -1.87 9.11 21.32
C LEU A 52 -1.78 10.61 21.04
N ILE A 53 -1.44 10.96 19.80
CA ILE A 53 -1.33 12.35 19.33
C ILE A 53 -2.67 12.83 18.77
N THR A 54 -3.27 12.04 17.88
CA THR A 54 -4.57 12.35 17.28
C THR A 54 -5.24 11.10 16.71
N THR A 55 -6.53 11.21 16.43
CA THR A 55 -7.31 10.21 15.70
C THR A 55 -7.96 10.89 14.49
N ILE A 56 -7.68 10.33 13.31
CA ILE A 56 -8.22 10.80 12.04
C ILE A 56 -9.43 9.93 11.70
N THR A 57 -10.58 10.56 11.44
CA THR A 57 -11.85 9.88 11.14
C THR A 57 -12.52 10.44 9.87
N ASP A 58 -11.82 11.23 9.07
CA ASP A 58 -12.31 11.70 7.78
C ASP A 58 -12.23 10.55 6.78
N SER A 59 -13.38 9.94 6.46
CA SER A 59 -13.43 8.76 5.58
C SER A 59 -12.86 9.04 4.20
N SER A 60 -13.07 10.24 3.64
CA SER A 60 -12.59 10.56 2.29
C SER A 60 -11.07 10.63 2.22
N PHE A 61 -10.45 11.15 3.28
CA PHE A 61 -9.00 11.15 3.45
C PHE A 61 -8.47 9.73 3.65
N ILE A 62 -9.10 8.94 4.52
CA ILE A 62 -8.69 7.57 4.83
C ILE A 62 -8.76 6.69 3.58
N ASP A 63 -9.89 6.70 2.86
CA ASP A 63 -10.07 5.90 1.66
C ASP A 63 -8.99 6.20 0.61
N SER A 64 -8.70 7.50 0.42
CA SER A 64 -7.68 7.95 -0.53
C SER A 64 -6.27 7.52 -0.10
N LEU A 65 -5.95 7.66 1.20
CA LEU A 65 -4.64 7.28 1.73
C LEU A 65 -4.42 5.76 1.70
N VAL A 66 -5.44 4.96 2.04
CA VAL A 66 -5.40 3.50 1.96
C VAL A 66 -5.12 3.06 0.51
N GLU A 67 -5.83 3.65 -0.47
CA GLU A 67 -5.59 3.37 -1.88
C GLU A 67 -4.16 3.74 -2.31
N GLU A 68 -3.67 4.93 -1.93
CA GLU A 68 -2.29 5.35 -2.23
C GLU A 68 -1.24 4.39 -1.67
N LEU A 69 -1.40 3.94 -0.42
CA LEU A 69 -0.47 3.01 0.24
C LEU A 69 -0.50 1.62 -0.39
N GLU A 70 -1.69 1.09 -0.67
CA GLU A 70 -1.90 -0.23 -1.26
C GLU A 70 -1.23 -0.36 -2.64
N TYR A 71 -1.21 0.72 -3.42
CA TYR A 71 -0.64 0.75 -4.78
C TYR A 71 0.70 1.50 -4.88
N ALA A 72 1.32 1.88 -3.77
CA ALA A 72 2.56 2.64 -3.77
C ALA A 72 3.74 1.84 -4.35
N ASP A 73 4.59 2.51 -5.14
CA ASP A 73 5.93 2.00 -5.40
C ASP A 73 6.72 1.88 -4.08
N THR A 74 7.61 0.90 -3.98
CA THR A 74 8.39 0.65 -2.77
C THR A 74 9.89 0.83 -2.99
N GLY A 75 10.57 1.43 -2.00
CA GLY A 75 12.02 1.49 -1.89
C GLY A 75 12.49 0.63 -0.71
N SER A 76 13.22 -0.45 -0.98
CA SER A 76 13.71 -1.33 0.10
C SER A 76 14.69 -0.61 1.03
N THR A 77 14.48 -0.77 2.34
CA THR A 77 15.33 -0.19 3.38
C THR A 77 16.11 -1.25 4.16
N ALA A 78 16.10 -2.51 3.71
CA ALA A 78 16.61 -3.67 4.47
C ALA A 78 18.10 -3.58 4.87
N ASN A 79 18.90 -2.77 4.15
CA ASN A 79 20.33 -2.59 4.40
C ASN A 79 20.68 -1.15 4.84
N MET A 80 19.69 -0.37 5.26
CA MET A 80 19.86 1.01 5.69
C MET A 80 19.71 1.11 7.21
N ASP A 81 20.55 1.93 7.83
CA ASP A 81 20.38 2.35 9.23
C ASP A 81 19.55 3.65 9.21
N LEU A 82 18.24 3.50 9.39
CA LEU A 82 17.30 4.62 9.38
C LEU A 82 17.04 5.11 10.80
N MET A 83 16.87 6.42 10.94
CA MET A 83 16.32 6.99 12.15
C MET A 83 14.90 6.43 12.36
N ASN A 84 14.50 6.27 13.61
CA ASN A 84 13.11 5.93 13.91
C ASN A 84 12.17 7.01 13.33
N PRO A 85 10.99 6.62 12.82
CA PRO A 85 9.94 7.57 12.51
C PRO A 85 9.55 8.40 13.74
N GLU A 86 9.04 9.62 13.53
CA GLU A 86 8.49 10.42 14.63
C GLU A 86 7.18 9.82 15.16
N TYR A 87 6.38 9.21 14.29
CA TYR A 87 5.08 8.67 14.65
C TYR A 87 4.84 7.24 14.15
N THR A 88 3.91 6.55 14.79
CA THR A 88 3.28 5.34 14.27
C THR A 88 1.84 5.67 13.86
N ALA A 89 1.48 5.35 12.62
CA ALA A 89 0.11 5.44 12.12
C ALA A 89 -0.54 4.06 12.15
N LEU A 90 -1.57 3.89 12.98
CA LEU A 90 -2.33 2.66 13.13
C LEU A 90 -3.66 2.81 12.40
N PHE A 91 -3.96 1.94 11.45
CA PHE A 91 -5.20 1.91 10.68
C PHE A 91 -6.14 0.90 11.35
N LEU A 92 -7.29 1.36 11.82
CA LEU A 92 -8.19 0.55 12.66
C LEU A 92 -9.56 0.35 12.04
N ASP A 93 -10.15 -0.79 12.38
CA ASP A 93 -11.54 -1.11 12.07
C ASP A 93 -12.54 -0.47 13.06
N SER A 94 -13.83 -0.74 12.86
CA SER A 94 -14.90 -0.23 13.72
C SER A 94 -14.93 -0.79 15.15
N GLU A 95 -14.17 -1.85 15.41
CA GLU A 95 -14.00 -2.49 16.72
C GLU A 95 -12.67 -2.10 17.38
N GLU A 96 -11.97 -1.08 16.85
CA GLU A 96 -10.66 -0.61 17.32
C GLU A 96 -9.55 -1.68 17.17
N GLN A 97 -9.71 -2.64 16.25
CA GLN A 97 -8.66 -3.61 15.92
C GLN A 97 -7.73 -3.02 14.86
N VAL A 98 -6.42 -3.18 15.06
CA VAL A 98 -5.40 -2.71 14.10
C VAL A 98 -5.38 -3.64 12.88
N ILE A 99 -5.77 -3.09 11.72
CA ILE A 99 -5.66 -3.75 10.42
C ILE A 99 -4.21 -3.67 9.93
N GLN A 100 -3.62 -2.47 9.99
CA GLN A 100 -2.26 -2.21 9.49
C GLN A 100 -1.58 -1.08 10.26
N SER A 101 -0.25 -1.08 10.28
CA SER A 101 0.57 -0.06 10.95
C SER A 101 1.76 0.38 10.08
N PHE A 102 2.05 1.67 10.11
CA PHE A 102 3.21 2.24 9.42
C PHE A 102 4.01 3.15 10.35
N GLY A 103 5.32 3.16 10.17
CA GLY A 103 6.13 4.28 10.63
C GLY A 103 5.84 5.51 9.76
N TYR A 104 5.64 6.67 10.37
CA TYR A 104 5.38 7.92 9.66
C TYR A 104 6.46 8.96 9.99
N TYR A 105 7.09 9.47 8.93
CA TYR A 105 8.08 10.55 9.01
C TYR A 105 7.43 11.90 8.72
N VAL A 106 7.69 12.89 9.58
CA VAL A 106 7.18 14.26 9.41
C VAL A 106 7.78 14.95 8.19
N ASP A 107 9.02 14.59 7.83
CA ASP A 107 9.67 15.03 6.60
C ASP A 107 9.74 13.89 5.59
N GLU A 108 9.67 14.22 4.30
CA GLU A 108 9.85 13.23 3.24
C GLU A 108 11.26 12.66 3.27
N LEU A 109 11.35 11.34 3.15
CA LEU A 109 12.61 10.63 2.94
C LEU A 109 12.81 10.35 1.45
N SER A 110 14.06 10.43 0.98
CA SER A 110 14.44 10.07 -0.38
C SER A 110 15.42 8.89 -0.36
N LEU A 111 14.87 7.67 -0.51
CA LEU A 111 15.59 6.40 -0.38
C LEU A 111 15.29 5.49 -1.57
N GLY A 112 15.63 5.95 -2.78
CA GLY A 112 15.27 5.27 -4.04
C GLY A 112 13.83 5.55 -4.48
N VAL A 113 12.93 5.77 -3.54
CA VAL A 113 11.62 6.43 -3.70
C VAL A 113 11.53 7.64 -2.77
N VAL A 114 10.54 8.52 -2.98
CA VAL A 114 10.26 9.66 -2.09
C VAL A 114 8.95 9.38 -1.37
N GLY A 115 8.95 9.45 -0.04
CA GLY A 115 7.73 9.21 0.74
C GLY A 115 7.92 9.38 2.24
N ARG A 116 6.82 9.16 2.98
CA ARG A 116 6.69 9.40 4.43
C ARG A 116 6.34 8.15 5.24
N TYR A 117 5.84 7.11 4.58
CA TYR A 117 5.32 5.91 5.24
C TYR A 117 6.30 4.76 5.07
N HIS A 118 6.68 4.14 6.19
CA HIS A 118 7.53 2.96 6.21
C HIS A 118 6.73 1.75 6.63
N SER A 119 6.68 0.75 5.75
CA SER A 119 6.12 -0.56 6.06
C SER A 119 7.19 -1.41 6.69
N ARG A 120 6.98 -1.74 7.98
CA ARG A 120 7.83 -2.71 8.68
C ARG A 120 7.67 -4.11 8.10
N GLU A 121 6.47 -4.45 7.66
CA GLU A 121 6.15 -5.73 7.03
C GLU A 121 6.95 -5.95 5.74
N LEU A 122 6.98 -4.94 4.86
CA LEU A 122 7.74 -5.00 3.61
C LEU A 122 9.22 -4.66 3.80
N GLY A 123 9.60 -4.05 4.93
CA GLY A 123 10.93 -3.49 5.14
C GLY A 123 11.27 -2.42 4.10
N ALA A 124 10.32 -1.55 3.79
CA ALA A 124 10.39 -0.60 2.68
C ALA A 124 9.72 0.74 2.99
N LEU A 125 10.27 1.79 2.38
CA LEU A 125 9.61 3.10 2.26
C LEU A 125 8.58 3.02 1.12
N LEU A 126 7.37 3.48 1.36
CA LEU A 126 6.30 3.60 0.37
C LEU A 126 6.38 4.98 -0.29
N ALA A 127 6.23 5.04 -1.61
CA ALA A 127 6.26 6.26 -2.41
C ALA A 127 5.00 7.14 -2.25
N VAL A 128 4.62 7.41 -1.00
CA VAL A 128 3.45 8.19 -0.60
C VAL A 128 3.92 9.39 0.19
N THR A 129 3.59 10.59 -0.30
CA THR A 129 3.97 11.87 0.31
C THR A 129 2.82 12.59 1.00
N THR A 130 1.62 12.00 0.98
CA THR A 130 0.42 12.53 1.65
C THR A 130 0.66 12.74 3.14
N GLU A 131 0.49 13.97 3.60
CA GLU A 131 0.68 14.34 5.00
C GLU A 131 -0.52 13.94 5.84
N LEU A 132 -0.26 13.43 7.05
CA LEU A 132 -1.30 13.24 8.05
C LEU A 132 -1.72 14.63 8.60
N PRO A 133 -3.03 14.89 8.81
CA PRO A 133 -3.52 16.11 9.43
C PRO A 133 -3.24 16.11 10.94
N ILE A 134 -1.98 16.32 11.32
CA ILE A 134 -1.46 16.44 12.68
C ILE A 134 -1.14 17.92 12.98
N GLU A 135 -1.48 18.41 14.17
CA GLU A 135 -1.24 19.80 14.61
C GLU A 135 0.15 20.03 15.20
#